data_AF-A0ABD0Q562-F1
#
_entry.id   AF-A0ABD0Q562-F1
#
_cell.length_a   1.000
_cell.length_b   1.000
_cell.length_c   1.000
_cell.angle_alpha   90.00
_cell.angle_beta   90.00
_cell.angle_gamma   90.00
#
_symmetry.space_group_name_H-M   'P 1'
#
loop_
_entity.id
_entity.type
_entity.pdbx_description
1 polymer ?
#
loop_
_entity_poly.entity_id
_entity_poly.type
_entity_poly.pdbx_seq_one_letter_code
_entity_poly.pdbx_strand_id
1 'polypeptide(L)' 'KEAETPKVPALTPEQRAKQTAFERVLYDMSHNERDISDLMLGRRIAFYELRGEIGTGNFSQVKLGVHALTK' A
#
# COMPACT_ATOMS: atom_id res chain seq x y z
N LYS A 1 -24.46 12.55 -3.12
CA LYS A 1 -23.78 12.58 -1.81
C LYS A 1 -22.57 11.67 -1.93
N GLU A 2 -21.42 12.23 -2.27
CA GLU A 2 -20.17 11.47 -2.22
C GLU A 2 -19.90 11.10 -0.76
N ALA A 3 -19.68 9.81 -0.50
CA ALA A 3 -19.29 9.35 0.81
C ALA A 3 -17.87 9.84 1.05
N GLU A 4 -17.72 10.85 1.90
CA GLU A 4 -16.43 11.35 2.34
C GLU A 4 -15.74 10.23 3.12
N THR A 5 -14.80 9.53 2.48
CA THR A 5 -13.94 8.55 3.16
C THR A 5 -13.27 9.24 4.35
N PRO A 6 -13.22 8.63 5.54
CA PRO A 6 -12.59 9.25 6.70
C PRO A 6 -11.15 9.63 6.35
N LYS A 7 -10.88 10.94 6.24
CA LYS A 7 -9.52 11.44 6.05
C LYS A 7 -8.79 11.22 7.37
N VAL A 8 -7.91 10.22 7.39
CA VAL A 8 -7.01 10.04 8.53
C VAL A 8 -6.20 11.33 8.68
N PRO A 9 -6.02 11.85 9.90
CA PRO A 9 -5.35 13.14 10.10
C PRO A 9 -3.87 13.06 9.71
N ALA A 10 -3.37 14.13 9.09
CA ALA A 10 -1.94 14.26 8.82
C ALA A 10 -1.13 14.29 10.13
N LEU A 11 -0.11 13.42 10.22
CA LEU A 11 0.75 13.32 11.40
C LEU A 11 1.79 14.44 11.45
N THR A 12 2.12 14.89 12.66
CA THR A 12 3.29 15.76 12.89
C THR A 12 4.60 14.97 12.69
N PRO A 13 5.74 15.65 12.45
CA PRO A 13 7.03 14.97 12.32
C PRO A 13 7.41 14.11 13.53
N GLU A 14 7.08 14.59 14.73
CA GLU A 14 7.32 13.88 16.00
C GLU A 14 6.46 12.63 16.14
N GLN A 15 5.20 12.69 15.73
CA GLN A 15 4.31 11.53 15.71
C GLN A 15 4.78 10.49 14.68
N ARG A 16 5.23 10.95 13.50
CA ARG A 16 5.78 10.07 12.47
C ARG A 16 7.06 9.36 12.93
N ALA A 17 7.91 10.03 13.68
CA ALA A 17 9.14 9.45 14.23
C ALA A 17 8.89 8.34 15.26
N LYS A 18 7.72 8.33 15.90
CA LYS A 18 7.32 7.31 16.89
C LYS A 18 6.65 6.08 16.26
N GLN A 19 6.32 6.12 14.97
CA GLN A 19 5.63 5.02 14.31
C GLN A 19 6.54 3.80 14.18
N THR A 20 5.96 2.63 14.44
CA THR A 20 6.51 1.35 14.02
C THR A 20 6.54 1.26 12.49
N ALA A 21 7.35 0.34 11.95
CA ALA A 21 7.36 0.08 10.51
C ALA A 21 5.96 -0.30 9.98
N PHE A 22 5.18 -1.06 10.77
CA PHE A 22 3.82 -1.44 10.45
C PHE A 22 2.88 -0.23 10.35
N GLU A 23 2.88 0.63 11.38
CA GLU A 23 2.05 1.85 11.41
C GLU A 23 2.42 2.81 10.27
N ARG A 24 3.71 2.92 9.96
CA ARG A 24 4.18 3.77 8.86
C ARG A 24 3.63 3.30 7.51
N VAL A 25 3.69 1.99 7.24
CA VAL A 25 3.14 1.44 5.98
C VAL A 25 1.62 1.63 5.90
N LEU A 26 0.90 1.39 7.00
CA LEU A 26 -0.54 1.63 7.04
C LEU A 26 -0.90 3.11 6.81
N TYR A 27 -0.14 4.02 7.40
CA TYR A 27 -0.32 5.45 7.20
C TYR A 27 -0.04 5.84 5.75
N ASP A 28 1.07 5.39 5.17
CA ASP A 28 1.43 5.70 3.79
C ASP A 28 0.37 5.21 2.79
N MET A 29 -0.25 4.04 3.03
CA MET A 29 -1.37 3.53 2.20
C MET A 29 -2.60 4.45 2.13
N SER A 30 -2.74 5.42 3.05
CA SER A 30 -3.86 6.38 3.09
C SER A 30 -3.45 7.84 2.88
N HIS A 31 -2.15 8.16 2.89
CA HIS A 31 -1.65 9.55 2.78
C HIS A 31 -0.61 9.75 1.69
N ASN A 32 0.01 8.68 1.19
CA ASN A 32 0.98 8.78 0.10
C ASN A 32 0.24 8.57 -1.23
N GLU A 33 0.17 9.62 -2.04
CA GLU A 33 -0.52 9.61 -3.34
C GLU A 33 -0.04 8.49 -4.26
N ARG A 34 1.24 8.12 -4.18
CA ARG A 34 1.80 7.00 -4.95
C ARG A 34 1.21 5.68 -4.49
N ASP A 35 1.20 5.43 -3.18
CA ASP A 35 0.68 4.17 -2.62
C ASP A 35 -0.81 4.03 -2.85
N ILE A 36 -1.55 5.14 -2.74
CA ILE A 36 -2.97 5.22 -3.08
C ILE A 36 -3.17 4.89 -4.57
N SER A 37 -2.39 5.51 -5.46
CA SER A 37 -2.46 5.24 -6.90
C SER A 37 -2.11 3.80 -7.23
N ASP A 38 -1.11 3.22 -6.58
CA ASP A 38 -0.70 1.84 -6.76
C ASP A 38 -1.77 0.85 -6.29
N LEU A 39 -2.48 1.17 -5.20
CA LEU A 39 -3.63 0.40 -4.73
C LEU A 39 -4.79 0.46 -5.73
N MET A 40 -5.13 1.66 -6.23
CA MET A 40 -6.20 1.86 -7.21
C MET A 40 -5.93 1.18 -8.55
N LEU A 41 -4.67 1.15 -8.98
CA LEU A 41 -4.24 0.52 -10.24
C LEU A 41 -3.89 -0.97 -10.08
N GLY A 42 -4.11 -1.56 -8.90
CA GLY A 42 -3.85 -2.97 -8.63
C GLY A 42 -2.36 -3.35 -8.67
N ARG A 43 -1.46 -2.38 -8.56
CA ARG A 43 0.00 -2.60 -8.44
C ARG A 43 0.41 -2.90 -7.00
N ARG A 44 -0.46 -2.66 -6.03
CA ARG A 44 -0.27 -3.05 -4.63
C ARG A 44 -1.50 -3.79 -4.13
N ILE A 45 -1.28 -4.83 -3.33
CA ILE A 45 -2.32 -5.53 -2.58
C ILE A 45 -1.85 -5.66 -1.14
N ALA A 46 -2.59 -5.06 -0.21
CA ALA A 46 -2.20 -4.98 1.20
C ALA A 46 -0.73 -4.51 1.35
N PHE A 47 0.13 -5.32 1.95
CA PHE A 47 1.54 -5.03 2.16
C PHE A 47 2.46 -5.44 1.00
N TYR A 48 1.92 -5.97 -0.10
CA TYR A 48 2.72 -6.44 -1.24
C TYR A 48 2.69 -5.43 -2.39
N GLU A 49 3.88 -4.96 -2.80
CA GLU A 49 4.09 -4.31 -4.08
C GLU A 49 4.23 -5.39 -5.17
N LEU A 50 3.32 -5.41 -6.13
CA LEU A 50 3.34 -6.38 -7.23
C LEU A 50 4.32 -5.94 -8.32
N ARG A 51 5.10 -6.89 -8.82
CA ARG A 51 6.13 -6.69 -9.85
C ARG A 51 6.08 -7.78 -10.88
N GLY A 52 5.99 -7.39 -12.14
CA GLY A 52 6.04 -8.31 -13.28
C GLY A 52 5.01 -9.45 -13.20
N GLU A 53 5.00 -10.27 -14.24
CA GLU A 53 4.33 -11.56 -14.22
C GLU A 53 5.41 -12.63 -14.29
N ILE A 54 5.30 -13.65 -13.46
CA ILE A 54 6.26 -14.75 -13.39
C ILE A 54 5.66 -16.08 -13.85
N GLY A 55 4.36 -16.10 -14.17
CA GLY A 55 3.71 -17.26 -14.74
C GLY A 55 2.21 -17.09 -14.88
N THR A 56 1.62 -17.98 -15.66
CA THR A 56 0.18 -18.02 -15.93
C THR A 56 -0.30 -19.47 -15.85
N GLY A 57 -1.42 -19.70 -15.18
CA GLY A 57 -2.16 -20.96 -15.22
C GLY A 57 -3.47 -20.79 -16.00
N ASN A 58 -4.19 -21.89 -16.20
CA ASN A 58 -5.47 -21.87 -16.93
C ASN A 58 -6.51 -20.88 -16.33
N PHE A 59 -6.42 -20.61 -15.03
CA PHE A 59 -7.33 -19.71 -14.30
C PHE A 59 -6.61 -18.77 -13.33
N SER A 60 -5.31 -18.51 -13.54
CA SER A 60 -4.54 -17.67 -12.62
C SER A 60 -3.39 -16.95 -13.31
N GLN A 61 -3.03 -15.79 -12.76
CA GLN A 61 -1.78 -15.09 -13.05
C GLN A 61 -0.94 -15.09 -11.78
N VAL A 62 0.36 -15.36 -11.92
CA VAL A 62 1.32 -15.36 -10.81
C VAL A 62 2.24 -14.16 -10.99
N LYS A 63 2.28 -13.30 -9.98
CA LYS A 63 3.12 -12.09 -9.97
C LYS A 63 4.11 -12.15 -8.82
N LEU A 64 5.28 -11.53 -8.99
CA LEU A 64 6.22 -11.36 -7.89
C LEU A 64 5.67 -10.30 -6.93
N GLY A 65 5.65 -10.58 -5.64
CA GLY A 65 5.26 -9.63 -4.60
C GLY A 65 6.44 -9.30 -3.70
N VAL A 66 6.73 -8.01 -3.50
CA VAL A 66 7.70 -7.55 -2.49
C VAL A 66 6.93 -7.08 -1.26
N HIS A 67 7.18 -7.72 -0.12
CA HIS A 67 6.51 -7.37 1.13
C HIS A 67 7.14 -6.11 1.75
N ALA A 68 6.33 -5.08 1.98
CA ALA A 68 6.77 -3.75 2.36
C ALA A 68 7.50 -3.70 3.71
N LEU A 69 7.18 -4.61 4.64
CA LEU A 69 7.80 -4.65 5.98
C LEU A 69 9.12 -5.44 6.02
N THR A 70 9.46 -6.16 4.96
CA THR A 70 10.69 -6.99 4.88
C THR A 70 11.59 -6.56 3.73
N LYS A 71 11.33 -5.39 3.15
CA LYS A 71 12.17 -4.78 2.11
C LYS A 71 13.40 -4.13 2.72
#